data_AF-A0AAW9N6X5-F1
#
_entry.id   AF-A0AAW9N6X5-F1
#
_cell.length_a   1.000
_cell.length_b   1.000
_cell.length_c   1.000
_cell.angle_alpha   90.00
_cell.angle_beta   90.00
_cell.angle_gamma   90.00
#
_symmetry.space_group_name_H-M   'P 1'
#
loop_
_entity.id
_entity.type
_entity.pdbx_description
1 polymer ?
#
loop_
_entity_poly.entity_id
_entity_poly.type
_entity_poly.pdbx_seq_one_letter_code
_entity_poly.pdbx_strand_id
1 'polypeptide(L)'
;MKVYLSNILNKEKPDQYKVKKISNTILNNLRQMTIQEFAEELSVNGKTVVLAELSENKLSKMTPIVGQEVVMLDFDNKDENNLYTIEDLEADSFMQENASFIYRTFSDLFSEVDKFRVVFHLDKLVSENQEIEQIYQALFKKYPQADSSVGQTSRLFFGSNSGYEVIDWDNRLDTKSLLIDEKVVDSNSLEVLSGEMLNENTPIYLLLKYKRYDLVKQKLGNEHSNIFPDDITASNYFKTRDMREFLEISDENPFYDIFHEEDNPSASVYFAKDIQIYMYKCFSESNPFHGDIVKVLKEYLGFRSFSEVMDLLIEVTNSEISYLSEIGQAKRDYNDLRDQLRYKQLKNNYPEVYSYLNRYEDEVIEIMDIMFDFTYLDKTTGKLQYLNYLSLDRITKYVNDRLHKKNSKTKISNIMNLIIVMEMVTKLPPSELPKELKEKLIDKQQSDSQQIRTSNVYKPNIDLAHVYEIAKKLKRNNVTINSLGFEVVYRLFGLEKAKQDFPQAYSPLEDRNLIVMSEKDSNLPKKNVDFENLVVKILFRELKKKGYIFEETLIKLVTEKLKNIESKKKNKVNGSKIKKSISEQSTKQQYVKVRADIINKYDLSRHRNNVETNTLLKVKGKFSSKVIIYKNN
;
A
#
# COMPACT_ATOMS: atom_id res chain seq x y z
N MET A 1 14.50 16.19 -54.74
CA MET A 1 13.71 15.69 -53.61
C MET A 1 12.21 15.79 -53.87
N LYS A 2 11.38 15.09 -53.09
CA LYS A 2 9.91 15.25 -53.10
C LYS A 2 9.38 15.81 -51.79
N VAL A 3 8.47 16.79 -51.87
CA VAL A 3 7.82 17.43 -50.71
C VAL A 3 6.37 17.82 -51.04
N TYR A 4 5.50 17.92 -50.03
CA TYR A 4 4.19 18.54 -50.22
C TYR A 4 4.29 20.05 -50.05
N LEU A 5 3.89 20.81 -51.06
CA LEU A 5 4.00 22.26 -51.06
C LEU A 5 2.61 22.91 -51.12
N SER A 6 2.33 23.89 -50.28
CA SER A 6 1.08 24.63 -50.33
C SER A 6 0.97 25.48 -51.60
N ASN A 7 -0.20 25.50 -52.23
CA ASN A 7 -0.51 26.44 -53.32
C ASN A 7 -0.82 27.86 -52.80
N ILE A 8 -0.82 28.08 -51.49
CA ILE A 8 -1.13 29.36 -50.85
C ILE A 8 0.18 30.09 -50.55
N LEU A 9 0.40 31.20 -51.25
CA LEU A 9 1.49 32.16 -51.01
C LEU A 9 1.19 32.97 -49.75
N ASN A 10 2.18 33.18 -48.89
CA ASN A 10 2.03 33.98 -47.68
C ASN A 10 3.04 35.13 -47.67
N LYS A 11 2.59 36.33 -47.31
CA LYS A 11 3.45 37.52 -47.10
C LYS A 11 3.76 37.78 -45.62
N GLU A 12 3.17 36.98 -44.75
CA GLU A 12 3.26 37.05 -43.29
C GLU A 12 2.97 35.67 -42.72
N LYS A 13 3.25 35.46 -41.43
CA LYS A 13 2.96 34.18 -40.76
C LYS A 13 1.45 33.84 -40.91
N PRO A 14 1.09 32.65 -41.42
CA PRO A 14 -0.31 32.29 -41.59
C PRO A 14 -1.09 32.32 -40.27
N ASP A 15 -2.23 33.01 -40.25
CA ASP A 15 -3.17 32.97 -39.14
C ASP A 15 -3.86 31.60 -39.02
N GLN A 16 -4.58 31.35 -37.92
CA GLN A 16 -5.23 30.06 -37.66
C GLN A 16 -6.20 29.63 -38.78
N TYR A 17 -6.87 30.58 -39.44
CA TYR A 17 -7.79 30.29 -40.54
C TYR A 17 -7.03 29.85 -41.80
N LYS A 18 -5.96 30.55 -42.16
CA LYS A 18 -5.06 30.19 -43.26
C LYS A 18 -4.38 28.85 -42.99
N VAL A 19 -3.90 28.59 -41.77
CA VAL A 19 -3.31 27.30 -41.38
C VAL A 19 -4.30 26.15 -41.60
N LYS A 20 -5.57 26.32 -41.19
CA LYS A 20 -6.61 25.29 -41.43
C LYS A 20 -6.82 25.02 -42.92
N LYS A 21 -6.84 26.07 -43.75
CA LYS A 21 -6.98 25.93 -45.20
C LYS A 21 -5.77 25.24 -45.84
N ILE A 22 -4.56 25.58 -45.40
CA ILE A 22 -3.32 24.95 -45.84
C ILE A 22 -3.32 23.47 -45.49
N SER A 23 -3.59 23.13 -44.23
CA SER A 23 -3.62 21.75 -43.73
C SER A 23 -4.58 20.86 -44.55
N ASN A 24 -5.76 21.39 -44.90
CA ASN A 24 -6.76 20.67 -45.69
C ASN A 24 -6.39 20.46 -47.17
N THR A 25 -5.42 21.19 -47.71
CA THR A 25 -5.14 21.21 -49.16
C THR A 25 -3.71 20.83 -49.53
N ILE A 26 -2.75 20.90 -48.60
CA ILE A 26 -1.32 20.72 -48.87
C ILE A 26 -0.98 19.32 -49.40
N LEU A 27 -1.66 18.28 -48.91
CA LEU A 27 -1.44 16.90 -49.35
C LEU A 27 -1.93 16.61 -50.77
N ASN A 28 -2.63 17.53 -51.41
CA ASN A 28 -3.03 17.41 -52.82
C ASN A 28 -1.94 17.88 -53.79
N ASN A 29 -0.80 18.37 -53.30
CA ASN A 29 0.24 18.99 -54.12
C ASN A 29 1.64 18.49 -53.75
N LEU A 30 1.87 17.19 -53.97
CA LEU A 30 3.20 16.60 -53.94
C LEU A 30 4.01 17.11 -55.15
N ARG A 31 5.22 17.59 -54.91
CA ARG A 31 6.10 18.17 -55.92
C ARG A 31 7.49 17.56 -55.83
N GLN A 32 8.07 17.25 -56.98
CA GLN A 32 9.48 16.94 -57.10
C GLN A 32 10.22 18.20 -57.54
N MET A 33 11.26 18.59 -56.80
CA MET A 33 12.02 19.82 -57.04
C MET A 33 13.47 19.69 -56.59
N THR A 34 14.32 20.61 -57.04
CA THR A 34 15.71 20.75 -56.57
C THR A 34 15.76 21.49 -55.23
N ILE A 35 16.90 21.44 -54.54
CA ILE A 35 17.10 22.16 -53.27
C ILE A 35 17.05 23.70 -53.49
N GLN A 36 17.47 24.18 -54.66
CA GLN A 36 17.43 25.58 -55.05
C GLN A 36 15.99 26.06 -55.30
N GLU A 37 15.21 25.29 -56.07
CA GLU A 37 13.79 25.59 -56.31
C GLU A 37 13.01 25.60 -55.00
N PHE A 38 13.38 24.71 -54.08
CA PHE A 38 12.76 24.65 -52.77
C PHE A 38 13.08 25.84 -51.88
N ALA A 39 14.32 26.31 -51.86
CA ALA A 39 14.70 27.53 -51.15
C ALA A 39 13.86 28.72 -51.63
N GLU A 40 13.75 28.90 -52.96
CA GLU A 40 12.94 29.96 -53.57
C GLU A 40 11.47 29.85 -53.16
N GLU A 41 10.88 28.65 -53.27
CA GLU A 41 9.47 28.43 -52.95
C GLU A 41 9.15 28.64 -51.46
N LEU A 42 10.09 28.31 -50.58
CA LEU A 42 9.92 28.42 -49.15
C LEU A 42 10.14 29.85 -48.66
N SER A 43 11.23 30.52 -49.04
CA SER A 43 11.68 31.75 -48.38
C SER A 43 11.56 33.03 -49.22
N VAL A 44 11.24 32.92 -50.51
CA VAL A 44 10.85 34.07 -51.34
C VAL A 44 9.33 34.09 -51.55
N ASN A 45 8.76 32.94 -51.88
CA ASN A 45 7.32 32.79 -52.13
C ASN A 45 6.48 32.54 -50.86
N GLY A 46 7.12 32.31 -49.70
CA GLY A 46 6.43 32.17 -48.41
C GLY A 46 5.48 30.99 -48.33
N LYS A 47 5.72 29.92 -49.10
CA LYS A 47 4.85 28.74 -49.09
C LYS A 47 5.09 27.89 -47.84
N THR A 48 4.08 27.09 -47.49
CA THR A 48 4.18 26.10 -46.40
C THR A 48 4.51 24.73 -46.98
N VAL A 49 5.33 23.96 -46.29
CA VAL A 49 5.79 22.63 -46.73
C VAL A 49 5.54 21.54 -45.68
N VAL A 50 5.33 20.31 -46.13
CA VAL A 50 5.59 19.07 -45.36
C VAL A 50 6.73 18.32 -46.05
N LEU A 51 7.78 18.01 -45.29
CA LEU A 51 9.05 17.51 -45.86
C LEU A 51 9.00 16.05 -46.31
N ALA A 52 8.08 15.25 -45.78
CA ALA A 52 7.94 13.85 -46.14
C ALA A 52 6.84 13.61 -47.19
N GLU A 53 7.11 12.70 -48.13
CA GLU A 53 6.07 12.01 -48.89
C GLU A 53 5.38 10.99 -47.95
N LEU A 54 4.08 11.12 -47.74
CA LEU A 54 3.30 10.29 -46.82
C LEU A 54 2.63 9.14 -47.59
N SER A 55 2.59 7.97 -46.97
CA SER A 55 1.93 6.77 -47.55
C SER A 55 0.41 6.89 -47.64
N GLU A 56 -0.18 7.74 -46.79
CA GLU A 56 -1.61 8.04 -46.77
C GLU A 56 -1.84 9.55 -46.91
N ASN A 57 -2.98 9.92 -47.47
CA ASN A 57 -3.42 11.31 -47.58
C ASN A 57 -3.97 11.83 -46.23
N LYS A 58 -3.12 11.81 -45.20
CA LYS A 58 -3.46 12.18 -43.83
C LYS A 58 -2.29 12.87 -43.13
N LEU A 59 -2.50 14.08 -42.62
CA LEU A 59 -1.53 14.78 -41.77
C LEU A 59 -1.62 14.24 -40.34
N SER A 60 -0.94 13.13 -40.09
CA SER A 60 -0.81 12.54 -38.76
C SER A 60 0.62 12.07 -38.52
N LYS A 61 1.10 12.23 -37.28
CA LYS A 61 2.45 11.78 -36.86
C LYS A 61 2.67 10.27 -37.08
N MET A 62 1.59 9.49 -37.03
CA MET A 62 1.62 8.03 -37.19
C MET A 62 1.55 7.59 -38.66
N THR A 63 1.44 8.53 -39.61
CA THR A 63 1.37 8.18 -41.02
C THR A 63 2.75 7.72 -41.47
N PRO A 64 2.89 6.47 -41.98
CA PRO A 64 4.16 6.01 -42.51
C PRO A 64 4.60 6.89 -43.68
N ILE A 65 5.90 7.14 -43.82
CA ILE A 65 6.44 7.86 -44.96
C ILE A 65 6.75 6.91 -46.13
N VAL A 66 6.63 7.41 -47.34
CA VAL A 66 7.22 6.79 -48.55
C VAL A 66 8.69 7.21 -48.64
N GLY A 67 9.00 8.45 -48.26
CA GLY A 67 10.34 8.98 -48.36
C GLY A 67 10.47 10.43 -47.87
N GLN A 68 11.63 10.77 -47.31
CA GLN A 68 12.04 12.12 -46.96
C GLN A 68 13.54 12.30 -47.24
N GLU A 69 13.90 13.43 -47.85
CA GLU A 69 15.28 13.76 -48.26
C GLU A 69 15.77 15.08 -47.65
N VAL A 70 14.94 15.76 -46.87
CA VAL A 70 15.25 17.07 -46.28
C VAL A 70 14.83 17.11 -44.83
N VAL A 71 15.65 17.70 -43.98
CA VAL A 71 15.32 18.02 -42.58
C VAL A 71 15.63 19.49 -42.30
N MET A 72 14.94 20.07 -41.31
CA MET A 72 15.10 21.47 -40.93
C MET A 72 15.17 21.65 -39.43
N LEU A 73 16.18 22.35 -38.94
CA LEU A 73 16.23 22.85 -37.56
C LEU A 73 15.60 24.24 -37.48
N ASP A 74 14.86 24.53 -36.41
CA ASP A 74 14.16 25.79 -36.20
C ASP A 74 14.69 26.48 -34.94
N PHE A 75 15.39 27.58 -35.10
CA PHE A 75 15.96 28.37 -34.00
C PHE A 75 15.06 29.58 -33.77
N ASP A 76 14.12 29.47 -32.83
CA ASP A 76 13.23 30.58 -32.43
C ASP A 76 13.82 31.42 -31.28
N ASN A 77 14.96 30.98 -30.72
CA ASN A 77 15.76 31.68 -29.72
C ASN A 77 14.92 32.26 -28.56
N LYS A 78 13.97 31.46 -28.05
CA LYS A 78 13.06 31.86 -26.97
C LYS A 78 13.71 31.89 -25.59
N ASP A 79 14.80 31.14 -25.39
CA ASP A 79 15.55 31.11 -24.14
C ASP A 79 16.70 32.11 -24.22
N GLU A 80 16.55 33.24 -23.51
CA GLU A 80 17.55 34.31 -23.48
C GLU A 80 18.92 33.85 -22.93
N ASN A 81 18.98 32.73 -22.21
CA ASN A 81 20.23 32.19 -21.66
C ASN A 81 20.88 31.12 -22.55
N ASN A 82 20.24 30.73 -23.65
CA ASN A 82 20.69 29.63 -24.51
C ASN A 82 20.35 29.92 -25.98
N LEU A 83 20.97 30.97 -26.52
CA LEU A 83 20.79 31.42 -27.89
C LEU A 83 21.73 30.70 -28.86
N TYR A 84 21.28 30.56 -30.11
CA TYR A 84 22.11 30.16 -31.25
C TYR A 84 21.84 31.12 -32.40
N THR A 85 22.79 32.02 -32.66
CA THR A 85 22.67 33.14 -33.60
C THR A 85 23.16 32.77 -35.00
N ILE A 86 22.94 33.64 -35.99
CA ILE A 86 23.52 33.43 -37.33
C ILE A 86 25.06 33.50 -37.28
N GLU A 87 25.64 34.34 -36.42
CA GLU A 87 27.09 34.43 -36.20
C GLU A 87 27.65 33.11 -35.64
N ASP A 88 26.92 32.46 -34.71
CA ASP A 88 27.30 31.13 -34.19
C ASP A 88 27.28 30.07 -35.30
N LEU A 89 26.27 30.13 -36.20
CA LEU A 89 26.17 29.24 -37.35
C LEU A 89 27.33 29.44 -38.34
N GLU A 90 27.73 30.69 -38.61
CA GLU A 90 28.87 31.00 -39.50
C GLU A 90 30.20 30.47 -38.95
N ALA A 91 30.34 30.43 -37.62
CA ALA A 91 31.50 29.86 -36.94
C ALA A 91 31.46 28.32 -36.78
N ASP A 92 30.31 27.68 -37.00
CA ASP A 92 30.12 26.25 -36.79
C ASP A 92 30.48 25.42 -38.03
N SER A 93 31.62 24.74 -37.96
CA SER A 93 32.12 23.91 -39.05
C SER A 93 31.13 22.81 -39.48
N PHE A 94 30.39 22.21 -38.54
CA PHE A 94 29.42 21.17 -38.90
C PHE A 94 28.26 21.75 -39.72
N MET A 95 27.75 22.93 -39.33
CA MET A 95 26.73 23.62 -40.12
C MET A 95 27.25 23.98 -41.51
N GLN A 96 28.45 24.56 -41.60
CA GLN A 96 29.04 24.97 -42.87
C GLN A 96 29.32 23.79 -43.82
N GLU A 97 29.62 22.61 -43.28
CA GLU A 97 29.91 21.40 -44.07
C GLU A 97 28.66 20.59 -44.45
N ASN A 98 27.54 20.75 -43.74
CA ASN A 98 26.38 19.84 -43.89
C ASN A 98 25.08 20.53 -44.28
N ALA A 99 24.88 21.81 -43.92
CA ALA A 99 23.64 22.53 -44.24
C ALA A 99 23.68 23.08 -45.67
N SER A 100 22.53 23.13 -46.33
CA SER A 100 22.42 23.63 -47.70
C SER A 100 22.18 25.12 -47.76
N PHE A 101 21.22 25.62 -46.97
CA PHE A 101 20.88 27.03 -46.89
C PHE A 101 20.16 27.32 -45.57
N ILE A 102 20.07 28.60 -45.24
CA ILE A 102 19.28 29.10 -44.11
C ILE A 102 18.25 30.12 -44.59
N TYR A 103 17.20 30.32 -43.81
CA TYR A 103 16.29 31.44 -44.02
C TYR A 103 15.71 31.96 -42.71
N ARG A 104 15.56 33.28 -42.62
CA ARG A 104 14.90 33.96 -41.50
C ARG A 104 13.39 33.73 -41.56
N THR A 105 12.77 33.39 -40.43
CA THR A 105 11.34 33.09 -40.33
C THR A 105 10.47 34.36 -40.36
N PHE A 106 9.17 34.26 -40.62
CA PHE A 106 8.26 35.42 -40.57
C PHE A 106 8.26 36.16 -39.22
N SER A 107 8.58 35.47 -38.12
CA SER A 107 8.64 36.06 -36.78
C SER A 107 9.92 36.85 -36.51
N ASP A 108 10.92 36.76 -37.40
CA ASP A 108 12.21 37.44 -37.26
C ASP A 108 12.13 38.95 -37.52
N LEU A 109 11.21 39.37 -38.41
CA LEU A 109 11.13 40.76 -38.91
C LEU A 109 11.03 41.84 -37.81
N PHE A 110 10.49 41.48 -36.65
CA PHE A 110 10.33 42.37 -35.49
C PHE A 110 10.98 41.80 -34.22
N SER A 111 11.93 40.88 -34.38
CA SER A 111 12.61 40.21 -33.28
C SER A 111 13.91 40.92 -32.90
N GLU A 112 14.24 40.96 -31.61
CA GLU A 112 15.54 41.43 -31.11
C GLU A 112 16.61 40.32 -31.12
N VAL A 113 16.18 39.06 -31.33
CA VAL A 113 17.03 37.86 -31.45
C VAL A 113 16.83 37.21 -32.82
N ASP A 114 17.86 36.58 -33.37
CA ASP A 114 17.76 35.88 -34.65
C ASP A 114 16.73 34.74 -34.58
N LYS A 115 15.85 34.65 -35.58
CA LYS A 115 14.85 33.58 -35.71
C LYS A 115 14.89 32.96 -37.10
N PHE A 116 15.56 31.83 -37.25
CA PHE A 116 15.87 31.27 -38.55
C PHE A 116 15.75 29.74 -38.57
N ARG A 117 15.65 29.18 -39.78
CA ARG A 117 15.74 27.73 -39.99
C ARG A 117 16.97 27.38 -40.80
N VAL A 118 17.56 26.25 -40.44
CA VAL A 118 18.69 25.65 -41.15
C VAL A 118 18.19 24.42 -41.89
N VAL A 119 18.45 24.35 -43.19
CA VAL A 119 17.93 23.29 -44.06
C VAL A 119 19.05 22.36 -44.47
N PHE A 120 18.88 21.07 -44.21
CA PHE A 120 19.82 20.00 -44.59
C PHE A 120 19.22 19.12 -45.67
N HIS A 121 20.01 18.83 -46.71
CA HIS A 121 19.71 17.79 -47.68
C HIS A 121 20.40 16.50 -47.25
N LEU A 122 19.63 15.41 -47.10
CA LEU A 122 20.15 14.11 -46.68
C LEU A 122 20.95 13.44 -47.81
N ASP A 123 21.95 12.64 -47.44
CA ASP A 123 22.75 11.83 -48.38
C ASP A 123 21.96 10.70 -49.06
N LYS A 124 20.79 10.36 -48.52
CA LYS A 124 19.91 9.30 -49.02
C LYS A 124 18.43 9.62 -48.81
N LEU A 125 17.58 8.92 -49.56
CA LEU A 125 16.14 8.85 -49.31
C LEU A 125 15.88 7.99 -48.06
N VAL A 126 15.33 8.59 -47.02
CA VAL A 126 14.92 7.88 -45.80
C VAL A 126 13.44 7.51 -45.92
N SER A 127 13.13 6.22 -45.79
CA SER A 127 11.77 5.68 -45.97
C SER A 127 11.10 5.22 -44.67
N GLU A 128 11.78 5.36 -43.54
CA GLU A 128 11.26 4.99 -42.22
C GLU A 128 11.13 6.23 -41.32
N ASN A 129 9.96 6.40 -40.69
CA ASN A 129 9.73 7.51 -39.75
C ASN A 129 10.77 7.53 -38.62
N GLN A 130 11.10 6.34 -38.11
CA GLN A 130 12.04 6.17 -37.00
C GLN A 130 13.45 6.68 -37.35
N GLU A 131 13.91 6.47 -38.58
CA GLU A 131 15.23 6.95 -39.01
C GLU A 131 15.26 8.48 -39.15
N ILE A 132 14.19 9.11 -39.64
CA ILE A 132 14.07 10.58 -39.63
C ILE A 132 14.09 11.12 -38.19
N GLU A 133 13.37 10.46 -37.29
CA GLU A 133 13.36 10.85 -35.87
C GLU A 133 14.75 10.75 -35.26
N GLN A 134 15.51 9.68 -35.54
CA GLN A 134 16.89 9.51 -35.07
C GLN A 134 17.83 10.61 -35.61
N ILE A 135 17.69 10.98 -36.89
CA ILE A 135 18.45 12.08 -37.49
C ILE A 135 18.16 13.39 -36.74
N TYR A 136 16.89 13.68 -36.48
CA TYR A 136 16.50 14.86 -35.69
C TYR A 136 17.06 14.81 -34.27
N GLN A 137 17.05 13.65 -33.60
CA GLN A 137 17.63 13.52 -32.25
C GLN A 137 19.13 13.80 -32.23
N ALA A 138 19.88 13.24 -33.18
CA ALA A 138 21.31 13.49 -33.28
C ALA A 138 21.61 14.98 -33.51
N LEU A 139 20.78 15.66 -34.31
CA LEU A 139 20.90 17.10 -34.54
C LEU A 139 20.51 17.92 -33.29
N PHE A 140 19.41 17.60 -32.59
CA PHE A 140 19.03 18.31 -31.36
C PHE A 140 20.02 18.12 -30.21
N LYS A 141 20.70 16.97 -30.16
CA LYS A 141 21.79 16.74 -29.20
C LYS A 141 22.99 17.64 -29.46
N LYS A 142 23.32 17.88 -30.74
CA LYS A 142 24.35 18.85 -31.15
C LYS A 142 23.89 20.30 -30.93
N TYR A 143 22.59 20.55 -31.14
CA TYR A 143 21.98 21.88 -31.14
C TYR A 143 20.76 21.93 -30.22
N PRO A 144 20.96 21.91 -28.89
CA PRO A 144 19.86 21.92 -27.92
C PRO A 144 19.04 23.21 -27.95
N GLN A 145 19.53 24.26 -28.61
CA GLN A 145 18.84 25.55 -28.82
C GLN A 145 17.72 25.46 -29.87
N ALA A 146 17.71 24.43 -30.72
CA ALA A 146 16.69 24.25 -31.74
C ALA A 146 15.35 23.79 -31.13
N ASP A 147 14.23 24.25 -31.69
CA ASP A 147 12.87 23.85 -31.31
C ASP A 147 12.66 22.36 -31.62
N SER A 148 12.66 21.53 -30.57
CA SER A 148 12.50 20.08 -30.68
C SER A 148 11.12 19.63 -31.19
N SER A 149 10.15 20.55 -31.30
CA SER A 149 8.80 20.25 -31.81
C SER A 149 8.75 19.99 -33.33
N VAL A 150 9.86 20.19 -34.05
CA VAL A 150 9.94 20.05 -35.51
C VAL A 150 10.28 18.65 -36.03
N GLY A 151 10.69 17.72 -35.15
CA GLY A 151 11.17 16.38 -35.54
C GLY A 151 10.11 15.39 -36.06
N GLN A 152 8.94 15.85 -36.50
CA GLN A 152 7.83 15.02 -36.95
C GLN A 152 7.70 15.02 -38.48
N THR A 153 7.56 13.85 -39.09
CA THR A 153 7.48 13.69 -40.56
C THR A 153 6.26 14.36 -41.19
N SER A 154 5.17 14.56 -40.43
CA SER A 154 3.95 15.24 -40.89
C SER A 154 3.91 16.74 -40.53
N ARG A 155 5.02 17.34 -40.07
CA ARG A 155 5.05 18.72 -39.59
C ARG A 155 4.90 19.71 -40.74
N LEU A 156 4.10 20.76 -40.50
CA LEU A 156 4.02 21.93 -41.36
C LEU A 156 5.15 22.90 -41.01
N PHE A 157 5.99 23.22 -42.01
CA PHE A 157 6.99 24.27 -41.91
C PHE A 157 6.51 25.49 -42.70
N PHE A 158 6.40 26.62 -42.01
CA PHE A 158 6.04 27.88 -42.65
C PHE A 158 7.26 28.49 -43.32
N GLY A 159 7.10 28.95 -44.55
CA GLY A 159 8.11 29.70 -45.27
C GLY A 159 8.39 31.09 -44.71
N SER A 160 8.98 31.93 -45.56
CA SER A 160 9.23 33.34 -45.32
C SER A 160 9.20 34.11 -46.65
N ASN A 161 9.34 35.43 -46.59
CA ASN A 161 9.59 36.29 -47.74
C ASN A 161 10.87 37.13 -47.56
N SER A 162 11.70 36.79 -46.58
CA SER A 162 12.98 37.45 -46.29
C SER A 162 14.12 36.98 -47.20
N GLY A 163 13.88 36.03 -48.12
CA GLY A 163 14.92 35.38 -48.90
C GLY A 163 15.65 34.29 -48.12
N TYR A 164 16.72 33.76 -48.70
CA TYR A 164 17.58 32.74 -48.12
C TYR A 164 19.05 33.09 -48.31
N GLU A 165 19.89 32.55 -47.43
CA GLU A 165 21.35 32.60 -47.54
C GLU A 165 21.87 31.20 -47.84
N VAL A 166 22.67 31.08 -48.91
CA VAL A 166 23.22 29.80 -49.36
C VAL A 166 24.48 29.49 -48.59
N ILE A 167 24.56 28.29 -48.02
CA ILE A 167 25.79 27.74 -47.46
C ILE A 167 26.51 26.99 -48.59
N ASP A 168 25.97 25.85 -49.02
CA ASP A 168 26.42 25.14 -50.21
C ASP A 168 25.31 24.19 -50.71
N TRP A 169 24.94 24.27 -51.99
CA TRP A 169 23.93 23.39 -52.57
C TRP A 169 24.36 21.92 -52.69
N ASP A 170 25.67 21.67 -52.71
CA ASP A 170 26.25 20.34 -52.82
C ASP A 170 26.44 19.66 -51.46
N ASN A 171 26.30 20.41 -50.35
CA ASN A 171 26.31 19.83 -49.01
C ASN A 171 25.25 18.74 -48.85
N ARG A 172 25.66 17.62 -48.25
CA ARG A 172 24.81 16.50 -47.88
C ARG A 172 25.10 16.10 -46.45
N LEU A 173 24.05 16.04 -45.63
CA LEU A 173 24.14 15.51 -44.29
C LEU A 173 24.31 13.99 -44.36
N ASP A 174 25.49 13.50 -44.01
CA ASP A 174 25.76 12.07 -43.93
C ASP A 174 25.00 11.46 -42.75
N THR A 175 23.90 10.79 -43.08
CA THR A 175 23.02 10.17 -42.09
C THR A 175 23.70 9.02 -41.35
N LYS A 176 24.71 8.37 -41.93
CA LYS A 176 25.40 7.26 -41.25
C LYS A 176 26.38 7.77 -40.23
N SER A 177 27.27 8.69 -40.60
CA SER A 177 28.26 9.22 -39.64
C SER A 177 27.59 9.94 -38.47
N LEU A 178 26.50 10.66 -38.73
CA LEU A 178 25.68 11.28 -37.70
C LEU A 178 25.13 10.28 -36.66
N LEU A 179 24.84 9.05 -37.07
CA LEU A 179 24.27 7.99 -36.24
C LEU A 179 25.32 6.99 -35.70
N ILE A 180 26.59 7.05 -36.14
CA ILE A 180 27.65 6.10 -35.75
C ILE A 180 28.32 6.46 -34.41
N ASP A 181 28.29 7.73 -33.98
CA ASP A 181 28.84 8.18 -32.69
C ASP A 181 28.12 7.59 -31.45
N GLU A 182 27.10 6.75 -31.64
CA GLU A 182 26.30 6.14 -30.57
C GLU A 182 26.49 4.62 -30.40
N LYS A 183 27.51 4.01 -31.03
CA LYS A 183 27.83 2.57 -30.81
C LYS A 183 28.54 2.27 -29.48
N VAL A 184 28.13 2.90 -28.38
CA VAL A 184 28.27 2.36 -27.01
C VAL A 184 27.11 2.93 -26.20
N VAL A 185 25.99 2.23 -26.15
CA VAL A 185 25.04 2.06 -25.02
C VAL A 185 23.87 1.22 -25.55
N ASP A 186 23.47 0.23 -24.76
CA ASP A 186 22.49 -0.79 -25.08
C ASP A 186 21.25 -0.28 -25.81
N SER A 187 21.04 -0.84 -26.99
CA SER A 187 19.80 -0.80 -27.75
C SER A 187 18.70 -1.55 -26.98
N ASN A 188 18.02 -0.85 -26.08
CA ASN A 188 16.66 -1.13 -25.60
C ASN A 188 16.22 -0.03 -24.63
N SER A 189 15.68 1.06 -25.17
CA SER A 189 14.71 1.97 -24.53
C SER A 189 14.75 3.31 -25.26
N LEU A 190 13.65 3.68 -25.92
CA LEU A 190 13.22 5.03 -26.31
C LEU A 190 12.25 4.90 -27.50
N GLU A 191 11.01 4.49 -27.22
CA GLU A 191 9.89 4.82 -28.11
C GLU A 191 9.30 6.17 -27.64
N VAL A 192 9.27 7.15 -28.56
CA VAL A 192 8.72 8.49 -28.33
C VAL A 192 7.29 8.51 -28.85
N LEU A 193 6.32 8.56 -27.93
CA LEU A 193 4.94 8.90 -28.27
C LEU A 193 4.50 10.06 -27.37
N SER A 194 4.04 11.13 -28.02
CA SER A 194 3.57 12.41 -27.48
C SER A 194 4.61 13.43 -26.98
N GLY A 195 5.50 13.92 -27.85
CA GLY A 195 6.05 15.29 -27.77
C GLY A 195 6.88 15.70 -26.55
N GLU A 196 7.00 14.86 -25.53
CA GLU A 196 7.90 14.97 -24.39
C GLU A 196 8.85 13.76 -24.46
N MET A 197 10.16 14.01 -24.37
CA MET A 197 11.11 12.92 -24.23
C MET A 197 10.89 12.29 -22.86
N LEU A 198 10.24 11.12 -22.83
CA LEU A 198 10.07 10.35 -21.61
C LEU A 198 11.43 9.83 -21.16
N ASN A 199 11.91 10.36 -20.05
CA ASN A 199 13.19 10.03 -19.45
C ASN A 199 13.01 9.76 -17.95
N GLU A 200 14.12 9.59 -17.24
CA GLU A 200 14.12 9.37 -15.79
C GLU A 200 13.53 10.54 -14.98
N ASN A 201 13.36 11.73 -15.55
CA ASN A 201 12.74 12.87 -14.86
C ASN A 201 11.23 12.97 -15.12
N THR A 202 10.68 12.14 -16.02
CA THR A 202 9.24 12.12 -16.26
C THR A 202 8.49 11.52 -15.07
N PRO A 203 7.39 12.15 -14.63
CA PRO A 203 6.51 11.60 -13.60
C PRO A 203 6.07 10.15 -13.85
N ILE A 204 6.10 9.32 -12.81
CA ILE A 204 5.71 7.89 -12.89
C ILE A 204 4.32 7.70 -13.51
N TYR A 205 3.32 8.51 -13.15
CA TYR A 205 1.97 8.36 -13.73
C TYR A 205 1.97 8.52 -15.26
N LEU A 206 2.78 9.43 -15.82
CA LEU A 206 2.92 9.58 -17.27
C LEU A 206 3.70 8.40 -17.88
N LEU A 207 4.79 7.96 -17.25
CA LEU A 207 5.54 6.79 -17.71
C LEU A 207 4.65 5.54 -17.78
N LEU A 208 3.76 5.35 -16.80
CA LEU A 208 2.76 4.27 -16.79
C LEU A 208 1.75 4.42 -17.93
N LYS A 209 1.20 5.62 -18.15
CA LYS A 209 0.26 5.92 -19.26
C LYS A 209 0.87 5.54 -20.61
N TYR A 210 2.15 5.83 -20.79
CA TYR A 210 2.90 5.58 -22.01
C TYR A 210 3.62 4.23 -22.02
N LYS A 211 3.33 3.35 -21.05
CA LYS A 211 3.85 1.97 -20.97
C LYS A 211 5.37 1.85 -20.96
N ARG A 212 6.08 2.89 -20.47
CA ARG A 212 7.53 2.88 -20.26
C ARG A 212 7.89 2.20 -18.94
N TYR A 213 7.50 0.94 -18.81
CA TYR A 213 7.67 0.14 -17.60
C TYR A 213 9.13 -0.09 -17.24
N ASP A 214 10.03 -0.04 -18.24
CA ASP A 214 11.48 -0.02 -18.05
C ASP A 214 11.93 1.15 -17.16
N LEU A 215 11.45 2.36 -17.44
CA LEU A 215 11.78 3.56 -16.67
C LEU A 215 11.08 3.59 -15.30
N VAL A 216 9.82 3.15 -15.26
CA VAL A 216 9.10 2.98 -13.97
C VAL A 216 9.86 2.01 -13.07
N LYS A 217 10.39 0.93 -13.64
CA LYS A 217 11.17 -0.08 -12.93
C LYS A 217 12.52 0.44 -12.44
N GLN A 218 13.17 1.32 -13.19
CA GLN A 218 14.39 1.99 -12.71
C GLN A 218 14.11 2.87 -11.48
N LYS A 219 12.96 3.56 -11.46
CA LYS A 219 12.54 4.41 -10.33
C LYS A 219 12.10 3.61 -9.10
N LEU A 220 11.14 2.70 -9.29
CA LEU A 220 10.49 2.00 -8.17
C LEU A 220 11.19 0.71 -7.75
N GLY A 221 11.95 0.10 -8.66
CA GLY A 221 12.43 -1.27 -8.55
C GLY A 221 13.42 -1.53 -7.40
N ASN A 222 14.09 -0.51 -6.87
CA ASN A 222 14.97 -0.69 -5.72
C ASN A 222 14.29 -0.32 -4.39
N GLU A 223 13.40 0.67 -4.41
CA GLU A 223 12.75 1.18 -3.20
C GLU A 223 11.55 0.32 -2.76
N HIS A 224 10.82 -0.24 -3.72
CA HIS A 224 9.57 -0.96 -3.46
C HIS A 224 9.66 -2.47 -3.65
N SER A 225 10.83 -3.00 -4.01
CA SER A 225 11.05 -4.44 -4.18
C SER A 225 10.77 -5.21 -2.89
N ASN A 226 9.86 -6.17 -2.99
CA ASN A 226 9.45 -7.01 -1.88
C ASN A 226 9.05 -8.41 -2.36
N ILE A 227 9.15 -9.37 -1.45
CA ILE A 227 8.59 -10.70 -1.65
C ILE A 227 7.26 -10.78 -0.90
N PHE A 228 6.17 -10.99 -1.63
CA PHE A 228 4.81 -11.11 -1.11
C PHE A 228 4.33 -12.56 -1.11
N PRO A 229 3.37 -12.93 -0.25
CA PRO A 229 2.82 -14.28 -0.19
C PRO A 229 1.77 -14.55 -1.29
N ASP A 230 1.02 -13.51 -1.67
CA ASP A 230 -0.10 -13.52 -2.62
C ASP A 230 -0.43 -12.09 -3.07
N ASP A 231 -1.24 -11.97 -4.13
CA ASP A 231 -1.62 -10.68 -4.73
C ASP A 231 -2.44 -9.80 -3.78
N ILE A 232 -3.21 -10.39 -2.87
CA ILE A 232 -4.03 -9.63 -1.91
C ILE A 232 -3.13 -8.86 -0.95
N THR A 233 -2.11 -9.52 -0.45
CA THR A 233 -1.12 -8.95 0.46
C THR A 233 -0.28 -7.88 -0.24
N ALA A 234 0.15 -8.14 -1.49
CA ALA A 234 0.81 -7.14 -2.32
C ALA A 234 -0.09 -5.91 -2.55
N SER A 235 -1.36 -6.12 -2.91
CA SER A 235 -2.34 -5.05 -3.08
C SER A 235 -2.48 -4.19 -1.83
N ASN A 236 -2.60 -4.81 -0.66
CA ASN A 236 -2.71 -4.08 0.61
C ASN A 236 -1.44 -3.26 0.90
N TYR A 237 -0.25 -3.80 0.60
CA TYR A 237 0.99 -3.03 0.68
C TYR A 237 0.94 -1.77 -0.18
N PHE A 238 0.60 -1.88 -1.48
CA PHE A 238 0.55 -0.74 -2.39
C PHE A 238 -0.50 0.29 -1.97
N LYS A 239 -1.67 -0.15 -1.49
CA LYS A 239 -2.73 0.74 -1.01
C LYS A 239 -2.33 1.57 0.22
N THR A 240 -1.30 1.17 0.96
CA THR A 240 -0.78 1.92 2.12
C THR A 240 0.30 2.94 1.75
N ARG A 241 0.79 2.98 0.51
CA ARG A 241 1.76 3.98 0.03
C ARG A 241 1.06 5.28 -0.29
N ASP A 242 1.69 6.43 0.00
CA ASP A 242 1.14 7.72 -0.45
C ASP A 242 1.14 7.72 -1.97
N MET A 243 -0.05 7.87 -2.54
CA MET A 243 -0.23 7.77 -3.98
C MET A 243 0.44 8.92 -4.73
N ARG A 244 0.60 10.08 -4.09
CA ARG A 244 1.30 11.23 -4.69
C ARG A 244 2.78 10.94 -4.85
N GLU A 245 3.39 10.43 -3.78
CA GLU A 245 4.80 10.00 -3.80
C GLU A 245 4.99 8.84 -4.79
N PHE A 246 4.16 7.81 -4.70
CA PHE A 246 4.32 6.59 -5.51
C PHE A 246 4.12 6.81 -7.01
N LEU A 247 3.21 7.71 -7.40
CA LEU A 247 2.93 8.02 -8.81
C LEU A 247 3.57 9.33 -9.30
N GLU A 248 4.33 10.02 -8.45
CA GLU A 248 4.90 11.35 -8.70
C GLU A 248 3.84 12.36 -9.20
N ILE A 249 2.70 12.40 -8.51
CA ILE A 249 1.62 13.38 -8.77
C ILE A 249 1.88 14.63 -7.92
N SER A 250 1.40 15.80 -8.39
CA SER A 250 1.55 17.09 -7.69
C SER A 250 1.17 17.03 -6.20
N ASP A 251 1.97 17.70 -5.38
CA ASP A 251 1.74 17.88 -3.95
C ASP A 251 0.67 18.94 -3.62
N GLU A 252 0.23 19.70 -4.61
CA GLU A 252 -0.85 20.69 -4.48
C GLU A 252 -2.18 20.01 -4.10
N ASN A 253 -3.06 20.72 -3.41
CA ASN A 253 -4.38 20.18 -3.05
C ASN A 253 -5.45 21.28 -3.09
N PRO A 254 -6.41 21.22 -4.03
CA PRO A 254 -6.53 20.21 -5.11
C PRO A 254 -5.45 20.38 -6.19
N PHE A 255 -5.21 19.32 -6.98
CA PHE A 255 -4.35 19.30 -8.17
C PHE A 255 -5.15 18.94 -9.43
N TYR A 256 -4.56 19.09 -10.62
CA TYR A 256 -5.20 18.73 -11.90
C TYR A 256 -5.39 17.21 -12.04
N ASP A 257 -6.60 16.78 -12.36
CA ASP A 257 -6.95 15.36 -12.50
C ASP A 257 -6.08 14.64 -13.54
N ILE A 258 -5.69 13.39 -13.25
CA ILE A 258 -4.83 12.62 -14.16
C ILE A 258 -5.63 11.96 -15.29
N PHE A 259 -6.95 11.75 -15.12
CA PHE A 259 -7.78 11.04 -16.08
C PHE A 259 -8.27 11.94 -17.21
N HIS A 260 -8.44 13.24 -16.97
CA HIS A 260 -8.93 14.18 -17.98
C HIS A 260 -8.32 15.57 -17.85
N GLU A 261 -8.28 16.29 -18.97
CA GLU A 261 -7.87 17.70 -19.00
C GLU A 261 -9.00 18.58 -18.44
N GLU A 262 -8.63 19.56 -17.61
CA GLU A 262 -9.55 20.48 -16.96
C GLU A 262 -8.90 21.86 -16.75
N ASP A 263 -9.72 22.91 -16.72
CA ASP A 263 -9.25 24.29 -16.53
C ASP A 263 -8.97 24.65 -15.06
N ASN A 264 -9.50 23.86 -14.12
CA ASN A 264 -9.35 24.11 -12.68
C ASN A 264 -9.01 22.79 -11.97
N PRO A 265 -8.09 22.81 -11.00
CA PRO A 265 -7.71 21.60 -10.27
C PRO A 265 -8.90 21.01 -9.50
N SER A 266 -9.20 19.74 -9.73
CA SER A 266 -10.35 19.07 -9.12
C SER A 266 -10.01 17.77 -8.39
N ALA A 267 -8.75 17.33 -8.37
CA ALA A 267 -8.35 16.06 -7.78
C ALA A 267 -7.60 16.22 -6.45
N SER A 268 -7.73 15.21 -5.58
CA SER A 268 -6.90 15.12 -4.37
C SER A 268 -6.64 13.67 -3.95
N VAL A 269 -5.56 13.48 -3.19
CA VAL A 269 -5.22 12.23 -2.52
C VAL A 269 -5.34 12.44 -1.01
N TYR A 270 -5.98 11.52 -0.31
CA TYR A 270 -6.08 11.56 1.14
C TYR A 270 -5.92 10.18 1.76
N PHE A 271 -5.37 10.13 2.97
CA PHE A 271 -5.29 8.90 3.76
C PHE A 271 -6.62 8.63 4.49
N ALA A 272 -7.35 7.61 4.05
CA ALA A 272 -8.60 7.19 4.67
C ALA A 272 -8.30 6.50 6.01
N LYS A 273 -8.32 7.29 7.09
CA LYS A 273 -7.91 6.82 8.43
C LYS A 273 -8.71 5.64 8.93
N ASP A 274 -9.96 5.46 8.53
CA ASP A 274 -10.78 4.32 8.93
C ASP A 274 -10.23 3.03 8.35
N ILE A 275 -10.00 2.97 7.04
CA ILE A 275 -9.54 1.80 6.28
C ILE A 275 -8.02 1.68 6.11
N GLN A 276 -7.26 2.67 6.56
CA GLN A 276 -5.78 2.70 6.55
C GLN A 276 -5.14 2.60 5.15
N ILE A 277 -5.79 3.16 4.14
CA ILE A 277 -5.27 3.21 2.77
C ILE A 277 -5.35 4.63 2.19
N TYR A 278 -4.56 4.91 1.17
CA TYR A 278 -4.65 6.15 0.41
C TYR A 278 -5.74 6.04 -0.66
N MET A 279 -6.54 7.09 -0.78
CA MET A 279 -7.65 7.21 -1.71
C MET A 279 -7.43 8.43 -2.61
N TYR A 280 -7.64 8.23 -3.91
CA TYR A 280 -7.76 9.29 -4.90
C TYR A 280 -9.23 9.71 -5.03
N LYS A 281 -9.47 11.01 -5.19
CA LYS A 281 -10.79 11.54 -5.50
C LYS A 281 -10.71 12.71 -6.47
N CYS A 282 -11.43 12.60 -7.58
CA CYS A 282 -11.75 13.71 -8.47
C CYS A 282 -13.15 14.26 -8.10
N PHE A 283 -13.24 15.57 -7.92
CA PHE A 283 -14.45 16.28 -7.53
C PHE A 283 -15.19 16.91 -8.73
N SER A 284 -14.68 16.74 -9.95
CA SER A 284 -15.34 17.15 -11.19
C SER A 284 -16.74 16.54 -11.30
N GLU A 285 -17.75 17.38 -11.60
CA GLU A 285 -19.13 16.92 -11.78
C GLU A 285 -19.30 16.10 -13.07
N SER A 286 -18.51 16.41 -14.10
CA SER A 286 -18.57 15.73 -15.40
C SER A 286 -17.81 14.41 -15.41
N ASN A 287 -16.72 14.29 -14.63
CA ASN A 287 -15.88 13.10 -14.56
C ASN A 287 -15.57 12.69 -13.11
N PRO A 288 -16.59 12.37 -12.27
CA PRO A 288 -16.35 12.04 -10.88
C PRO A 288 -15.62 10.70 -10.76
N PHE A 289 -14.53 10.68 -10.01
CA PHE A 289 -13.77 9.46 -9.76
C PHE A 289 -13.41 9.30 -8.28
N HIS A 290 -13.42 8.06 -7.81
CA HIS A 290 -13.01 7.72 -6.44
C HIS A 290 -12.47 6.28 -6.36
N GLY A 291 -11.24 6.11 -5.85
CA GLY A 291 -10.59 4.80 -5.79
C GLY A 291 -9.27 4.77 -5.04
N ASP A 292 -8.86 3.57 -4.63
CA ASP A 292 -7.49 3.29 -4.17
C ASP A 292 -6.54 3.14 -5.37
N ILE A 293 -5.23 2.96 -5.12
CA ILE A 293 -4.21 2.86 -6.19
C ILE A 293 -4.54 1.77 -7.22
N VAL A 294 -5.11 0.64 -6.78
CA VAL A 294 -5.43 -0.47 -7.68
C VAL A 294 -6.55 -0.05 -8.62
N LYS A 295 -7.60 0.60 -8.10
CA LYS A 295 -8.68 1.13 -8.94
C LYS A 295 -8.21 2.28 -9.84
N VAL A 296 -7.32 3.15 -9.33
CA VAL A 296 -6.72 4.25 -10.11
C VAL A 296 -5.99 3.69 -11.32
N LEU A 297 -5.03 2.78 -11.11
CA LEU A 297 -4.26 2.18 -12.20
C LEU A 297 -5.13 1.37 -13.15
N LYS A 298 -6.14 0.66 -12.62
CA LYS A 298 -7.08 -0.09 -13.45
C LYS A 298 -7.79 0.81 -14.46
N GLU A 299 -8.42 1.88 -14.01
CA GLU A 299 -9.15 2.80 -14.89
C GLU A 299 -8.18 3.61 -15.76
N TYR A 300 -7.06 4.07 -15.20
CA TYR A 300 -6.12 4.95 -15.86
C TYR A 300 -5.40 4.28 -17.02
N LEU A 301 -5.07 2.99 -16.88
CA LEU A 301 -4.38 2.20 -17.90
C LEU A 301 -5.34 1.34 -18.75
N GLY A 302 -6.64 1.37 -18.45
CA GLY A 302 -7.65 0.58 -19.16
C GLY A 302 -7.53 -0.93 -18.93
N PHE A 303 -7.05 -1.36 -17.76
CA PHE A 303 -6.97 -2.78 -17.41
C PHE A 303 -8.34 -3.36 -17.07
N ARG A 304 -8.55 -4.63 -17.43
CA ARG A 304 -9.85 -5.30 -17.27
C ARG A 304 -10.01 -5.90 -15.87
N SER A 305 -8.89 -6.31 -15.26
CA SER A 305 -8.88 -7.12 -14.06
C SER A 305 -7.95 -6.58 -12.97
N PHE A 306 -8.17 -7.07 -11.76
CA PHE A 306 -7.27 -6.87 -10.62
C PHE A 306 -5.88 -7.47 -10.89
N SER A 307 -5.83 -8.67 -11.48
CA SER A 307 -4.59 -9.38 -11.76
C SER A 307 -3.67 -8.60 -12.69
N GLU A 308 -4.19 -7.99 -13.77
CA GLU A 308 -3.36 -7.16 -14.66
C GLU A 308 -2.69 -5.98 -13.94
N VAL A 309 -3.40 -5.34 -12.99
CA VAL A 309 -2.82 -4.27 -12.18
C VAL A 309 -1.72 -4.82 -11.26
N MET A 310 -1.95 -5.99 -10.67
CA MET A 310 -0.99 -6.60 -9.76
C MET A 310 0.25 -7.11 -10.49
N ASP A 311 0.10 -7.77 -11.62
CA ASP A 311 1.20 -8.23 -12.47
C ASP A 311 2.10 -7.04 -12.83
N LEU A 312 1.52 -5.92 -13.25
CA LEU A 312 2.25 -4.69 -13.53
C LEU A 312 3.00 -4.18 -12.29
N LEU A 313 2.30 -4.01 -11.16
CA LEU A 313 2.90 -3.47 -9.94
C LEU A 313 4.04 -4.36 -9.42
N ILE A 314 3.89 -5.68 -9.50
CA ILE A 314 4.92 -6.64 -9.12
C ILE A 314 6.14 -6.51 -10.04
N GLU A 315 5.92 -6.44 -11.35
CA GLU A 315 6.98 -6.31 -12.35
C GLU A 315 7.78 -5.00 -12.19
N VAL A 316 7.09 -3.87 -12.13
CA VAL A 316 7.73 -2.53 -12.09
C VAL A 316 8.36 -2.22 -10.75
N THR A 317 8.09 -3.00 -9.70
CA THR A 317 8.73 -2.81 -8.40
C THR A 317 9.83 -3.84 -8.13
N ASN A 318 10.18 -4.70 -9.09
CA ASN A 318 11.05 -5.88 -8.85
C ASN A 318 10.56 -6.72 -7.66
N SER A 319 9.26 -6.83 -7.49
CA SER A 319 8.69 -7.67 -6.44
C SER A 319 8.50 -9.11 -6.92
N GLU A 320 8.29 -10.03 -6.00
CA GLU A 320 8.00 -11.43 -6.28
C GLU A 320 6.80 -11.89 -5.47
N ILE A 321 5.92 -12.70 -6.06
CA ILE A 321 4.95 -13.50 -5.29
C ILE A 321 5.61 -14.85 -4.98
N SER A 322 6.03 -15.03 -3.74
CA SER A 322 6.70 -16.26 -3.28
C SER A 322 6.01 -16.88 -2.09
N TYR A 323 5.38 -18.03 -2.35
CA TYR A 323 4.81 -18.87 -1.31
C TYR A 323 5.88 -19.48 -0.38
N LEU A 324 7.16 -19.51 -0.80
CA LEU A 324 8.24 -20.10 -0.01
C LEU A 324 8.85 -19.13 1.01
N SER A 325 8.57 -17.83 0.90
CA SER A 325 9.01 -16.81 1.86
C SER A 325 8.48 -17.07 3.28
N GLU A 326 9.09 -16.48 4.30
CA GLU A 326 8.63 -16.59 5.70
C GLU A 326 7.17 -16.15 5.85
N ILE A 327 6.78 -15.04 5.21
CA ILE A 327 5.39 -14.55 5.23
C ILE A 327 4.45 -15.41 4.35
N GLY A 328 4.98 -16.02 3.28
CA GLY A 328 4.27 -17.00 2.45
C GLY A 328 3.94 -18.28 3.23
N GLN A 329 4.92 -18.81 3.95
CA GLN A 329 4.76 -19.96 4.84
C GLN A 329 3.70 -19.68 5.91
N ALA A 330 3.82 -18.57 6.63
CA ALA A 330 2.85 -18.19 7.66
C ALA A 330 1.42 -18.05 7.11
N LYS A 331 1.24 -17.50 5.90
CA LYS A 331 -0.07 -17.40 5.24
C LYS A 331 -0.62 -18.77 4.86
N ARG A 332 0.21 -19.69 4.40
CA ARG A 332 -0.21 -21.07 4.09
C ARG A 332 -0.64 -21.82 5.34
N ASP A 333 0.11 -21.72 6.42
CA ASP A 333 -0.23 -22.37 7.69
C ASP A 333 -1.58 -21.84 8.22
N TYR A 334 -1.84 -20.55 8.00
CA TYR A 334 -3.15 -19.97 8.24
C TYR A 334 -4.25 -20.51 7.33
N ASN A 335 -4.01 -20.57 6.02
CA ASN A 335 -5.00 -21.09 5.07
C ASN A 335 -5.34 -22.56 5.37
N ASP A 336 -4.34 -23.37 5.74
CA ASP A 336 -4.55 -24.75 6.20
C ASP A 336 -5.42 -24.80 7.46
N LEU A 337 -5.10 -24.00 8.50
CA LEU A 337 -5.94 -23.89 9.70
C LEU A 337 -7.38 -23.48 9.33
N ARG A 338 -7.53 -22.46 8.48
CA ARG A 338 -8.82 -21.92 8.07
C ARG A 338 -9.67 -22.99 7.39
N ASP A 339 -9.08 -23.73 6.46
CA ASP A 339 -9.77 -24.78 5.72
C ASP A 339 -10.09 -25.97 6.64
N GLN A 340 -9.16 -26.39 7.49
CA GLN A 340 -9.42 -27.43 8.50
C GLN A 340 -10.54 -27.03 9.46
N LEU A 341 -10.67 -25.75 9.82
CA LEU A 341 -11.75 -25.24 10.66
C LEU A 341 -13.08 -25.23 9.92
N ARG A 342 -13.14 -24.62 8.72
CA ARG A 342 -14.35 -24.52 7.87
C ARG A 342 -14.93 -25.89 7.51
N TYR A 343 -14.05 -26.81 7.10
CA TYR A 343 -14.44 -28.18 6.74
C TYR A 343 -14.49 -29.13 7.94
N LYS A 344 -14.37 -28.62 9.17
CA LYS A 344 -14.48 -29.36 10.44
C LYS A 344 -13.47 -30.50 10.60
N GLN A 345 -12.37 -30.48 9.85
CA GLN A 345 -11.29 -31.47 9.94
C GLN A 345 -10.54 -31.38 11.27
N LEU A 346 -10.45 -30.18 11.86
CA LEU A 346 -9.89 -29.98 13.21
C LEU A 346 -10.58 -30.85 14.26
N LYS A 347 -11.86 -31.24 14.08
CA LYS A 347 -12.57 -32.10 15.03
C LYS A 347 -11.85 -33.43 15.25
N ASN A 348 -11.20 -33.96 14.21
CA ASN A 348 -10.52 -35.24 14.25
C ASN A 348 -9.02 -35.07 14.51
N ASN A 349 -8.39 -34.10 13.83
CA ASN A 349 -6.94 -33.91 13.88
C ASN A 349 -6.49 -33.18 15.16
N TYR A 350 -7.28 -32.20 15.61
CA TYR A 350 -6.96 -31.29 16.73
C TYR A 350 -8.22 -31.00 17.59
N PRO A 351 -8.83 -32.04 18.21
CA PRO A 351 -10.15 -31.94 18.85
C PRO A 351 -10.26 -30.85 19.92
N GLU A 352 -9.22 -30.65 20.73
CA GLU A 352 -9.21 -29.59 21.75
C GLU A 352 -9.23 -28.19 21.14
N VAL A 353 -8.47 -27.95 20.06
CA VAL A 353 -8.51 -26.67 19.31
C VAL A 353 -9.91 -26.45 18.76
N TYR A 354 -10.46 -27.47 18.08
CA TYR A 354 -11.82 -27.42 17.53
C TYR A 354 -12.86 -27.08 18.61
N SER A 355 -12.72 -27.66 19.82
CA SER A 355 -13.65 -27.43 20.93
C SER A 355 -13.69 -25.98 21.43
N TYR A 356 -12.65 -25.19 21.16
CA TYR A 356 -12.58 -23.77 21.48
C TYR A 356 -12.99 -22.88 20.30
N LEU A 357 -12.60 -23.23 19.07
CA LEU A 357 -12.80 -22.39 17.89
C LEU A 357 -14.19 -22.57 17.25
N ASN A 358 -14.78 -23.77 17.27
CA ASN A 358 -15.96 -24.10 16.46
C ASN A 358 -17.18 -23.19 16.69
N ARG A 359 -17.37 -22.70 17.91
CA ARG A 359 -18.48 -21.82 18.27
C ARG A 359 -18.32 -20.42 17.70
N TYR A 360 -17.08 -20.04 17.42
CA TYR A 360 -16.68 -18.71 16.96
C TYR A 360 -16.00 -18.79 15.60
N GLU A 361 -16.29 -19.84 14.81
CA GLU A 361 -15.62 -20.14 13.54
C GLU A 361 -15.53 -18.90 12.64
N ASP A 362 -16.67 -18.29 12.31
CA ASP A 362 -16.73 -17.08 11.49
C ASP A 362 -15.89 -15.94 12.08
N GLU A 363 -16.01 -15.68 13.38
CA GLU A 363 -15.29 -14.57 14.01
C GLU A 363 -13.79 -14.81 14.12
N VAL A 364 -13.37 -16.06 14.35
CA VAL A 364 -11.94 -16.43 14.40
C VAL A 364 -11.33 -16.25 13.01
N ILE A 365 -11.99 -16.76 11.97
CA ILE A 365 -11.49 -16.64 10.60
C ILE A 365 -11.37 -15.18 10.21
N GLU A 366 -12.40 -14.36 10.42
CA GLU A 366 -12.34 -12.94 10.05
C GLU A 366 -11.30 -12.16 10.85
N ILE A 367 -11.13 -12.45 12.15
CA ILE A 367 -10.06 -11.83 12.93
C ILE A 367 -8.69 -12.20 12.36
N MET A 368 -8.48 -13.48 12.02
CA MET A 368 -7.20 -13.94 11.46
C MET A 368 -6.96 -13.39 10.05
N ASP A 369 -7.98 -13.32 9.19
CA ASP A 369 -7.90 -12.63 7.90
C ASP A 369 -7.44 -11.18 8.10
N ILE A 370 -8.05 -10.44 9.04
CA ILE A 370 -7.60 -9.08 9.39
C ILE A 370 -6.14 -9.08 9.90
N MET A 371 -5.67 -10.09 10.61
CA MET A 371 -4.26 -10.12 11.05
C MET A 371 -3.29 -10.31 9.88
N PHE A 372 -3.67 -11.15 8.91
CA PHE A 372 -2.87 -11.47 7.73
C PHE A 372 -3.07 -10.51 6.54
N ASP A 373 -4.08 -9.63 6.58
CA ASP A 373 -4.30 -8.62 5.55
C ASP A 373 -3.32 -7.44 5.67
N PHE A 374 -2.73 -7.21 6.86
CA PHE A 374 -1.90 -6.04 7.15
C PHE A 374 -0.41 -6.40 7.19
N THR A 375 0.32 -5.89 6.19
CA THR A 375 1.78 -5.95 6.15
C THR A 375 2.42 -4.60 6.47
N TYR A 376 3.58 -4.66 7.10
CA TYR A 376 4.44 -3.54 7.40
C TYR A 376 5.82 -3.77 6.78
N LEU A 377 6.31 -2.77 6.04
CA LEU A 377 7.66 -2.73 5.52
C LEU A 377 8.54 -1.98 6.51
N ASP A 378 9.50 -2.66 7.11
CA ASP A 378 10.51 -2.00 7.94
C ASP A 378 11.54 -1.30 7.05
N LYS A 379 11.44 0.03 6.96
CA LYS A 379 12.36 0.87 6.17
C LYS A 379 13.83 0.72 6.59
N THR A 380 14.10 0.29 7.82
CA THR A 380 15.48 0.11 8.31
C THR A 380 16.11 -1.15 7.76
N THR A 381 15.32 -2.23 7.65
CA THR A 381 15.80 -3.56 7.27
C THR A 381 15.40 -3.97 5.86
N GLY A 382 14.48 -3.25 5.22
CA GLY A 382 13.87 -3.60 3.94
C GLY A 382 12.94 -4.82 4.02
N LYS A 383 12.66 -5.35 5.23
CA LYS A 383 11.91 -6.60 5.38
C LYS A 383 10.41 -6.35 5.54
N LEU A 384 9.62 -6.99 4.69
CA LEU A 384 8.17 -7.06 4.82
C LEU A 384 7.75 -8.09 5.89
N GLN A 385 6.82 -7.70 6.77
CA GLN A 385 6.32 -8.55 7.84
C GLN A 385 4.83 -8.33 8.08
N TYR A 386 4.10 -9.32 8.58
CA TYR A 386 2.74 -9.10 9.08
C TYR A 386 2.80 -8.41 10.44
N LEU A 387 2.33 -7.16 10.49
CA LEU A 387 2.18 -6.40 11.73
C LEU A 387 0.84 -5.65 11.70
N ASN A 388 -0.04 -5.98 12.64
CA ASN A 388 -1.32 -5.33 12.80
C ASN A 388 -1.33 -4.52 14.11
N TYR A 389 -1.72 -3.25 14.05
CA TYR A 389 -1.82 -2.37 15.22
C TYR A 389 -3.19 -1.70 15.32
N LEU A 390 -4.22 -2.32 14.74
CA LEU A 390 -5.59 -1.86 14.86
C LEU A 390 -6.07 -1.93 16.31
N SER A 391 -6.84 -0.93 16.72
CA SER A 391 -7.51 -0.96 18.01
C SER A 391 -8.58 -2.06 18.04
N LEU A 392 -8.87 -2.59 19.22
CA LEU A 392 -9.93 -3.58 19.40
C LEU A 392 -11.31 -3.08 18.90
N ASP A 393 -11.56 -1.77 18.98
CA ASP A 393 -12.79 -1.18 18.45
C ASP A 393 -12.85 -1.27 16.93
N ARG A 394 -11.73 -1.02 16.24
CA ARG A 394 -11.64 -1.17 14.78
C ARG A 394 -11.76 -2.62 14.34
N ILE A 395 -11.06 -3.53 15.02
CA ILE A 395 -11.18 -4.97 14.75
C ILE A 395 -12.63 -5.42 14.92
N THR A 396 -13.30 -5.00 16.01
CA THR A 396 -14.72 -5.32 16.24
C THR A 396 -15.61 -4.76 15.13
N LYS A 397 -15.36 -3.53 14.67
CA LYS A 397 -16.10 -2.92 13.57
C LYS A 397 -15.93 -3.74 12.28
N TYR A 398 -14.69 -4.06 11.90
CA TYR A 398 -14.44 -4.84 10.68
C TYR A 398 -15.05 -6.22 10.69
N VAL A 399 -14.91 -6.96 11.79
CA VAL A 399 -15.54 -8.28 11.93
C VAL A 399 -17.06 -8.17 11.78
N ASN A 400 -17.67 -7.13 12.34
CA ASN A 400 -19.12 -6.92 12.23
C ASN A 400 -19.55 -6.56 10.82
N ASP A 401 -18.80 -5.68 10.15
CA ASP A 401 -19.09 -5.22 8.80
C ASP A 401 -18.93 -6.36 7.79
N ARG A 402 -17.85 -7.16 7.88
CA ARG A 402 -17.58 -8.30 6.99
C ARG A 402 -18.56 -9.47 7.20
N LEU A 403 -18.93 -9.77 8.45
CA LEU A 403 -19.88 -10.86 8.74
C LEU A 403 -21.35 -10.45 8.65
N HIS A 404 -21.63 -9.16 8.49
CA HIS A 404 -22.98 -8.60 8.66
C HIS A 404 -23.64 -9.03 9.99
N LYS A 405 -22.86 -9.06 11.07
CA LYS A 405 -23.27 -9.51 12.41
C LYS A 405 -22.91 -8.48 13.47
N LYS A 406 -23.74 -8.37 14.52
CA LYS A 406 -23.47 -7.46 15.64
C LYS A 406 -22.78 -8.18 16.79
N ASN A 407 -21.45 -8.26 16.73
CA ASN A 407 -20.63 -8.74 17.85
C ASN A 407 -20.34 -7.61 18.85
N SER A 408 -20.32 -7.96 20.13
CA SER A 408 -19.89 -7.03 21.18
C SER A 408 -18.36 -6.99 21.25
N LYS A 409 -17.82 -5.82 21.64
CA LYS A 409 -16.39 -5.65 21.92
C LYS A 409 -15.85 -6.70 22.90
N THR A 410 -16.63 -7.05 23.92
CA THR A 410 -16.25 -8.08 24.90
C THR A 410 -16.13 -9.46 24.28
N LYS A 411 -17.04 -9.83 23.36
CA LYS A 411 -16.94 -11.11 22.64
C LYS A 411 -15.67 -11.16 21.80
N ILE A 412 -15.42 -10.14 20.99
CA ILE A 412 -14.20 -10.05 20.16
C ILE A 412 -12.94 -10.03 21.01
N SER A 413 -12.93 -9.32 22.14
CA SER A 413 -11.82 -9.32 23.10
C SER A 413 -11.51 -10.72 23.65
N ASN A 414 -12.55 -11.50 23.98
CA ASN A 414 -12.37 -12.86 24.49
C ASN A 414 -11.84 -13.80 23.41
N ILE A 415 -12.27 -13.63 22.15
CA ILE A 415 -11.74 -14.39 21.01
C ILE A 415 -10.29 -14.00 20.73
N MET A 416 -9.96 -12.71 20.74
CA MET A 416 -8.59 -12.21 20.66
C MET A 416 -7.71 -12.82 21.75
N ASN A 417 -8.17 -12.83 23.01
CA ASN A 417 -7.41 -13.46 24.09
C ASN A 417 -7.22 -14.97 23.86
N LEU A 418 -8.19 -15.66 23.27
CA LEU A 418 -8.06 -17.08 22.95
C LEU A 418 -6.94 -17.33 21.93
N ILE A 419 -6.99 -16.66 20.79
CA ILE A 419 -6.00 -16.84 19.72
C ILE A 419 -4.60 -16.37 20.14
N ILE A 420 -4.52 -15.37 21.03
CA ILE A 420 -3.23 -14.93 21.60
C ILE A 420 -2.66 -15.97 22.55
N VAL A 421 -3.48 -16.47 23.49
CA VAL A 421 -3.01 -17.47 24.46
C VAL A 421 -2.61 -18.77 23.76
N MET A 422 -3.35 -19.15 22.71
CA MET A 422 -3.03 -20.26 21.83
C MET A 422 -1.82 -20.01 20.92
N GLU A 423 -1.23 -18.81 20.93
CA GLU A 423 -0.08 -18.42 20.10
C GLU A 423 -0.32 -18.48 18.59
N MET A 424 -1.56 -18.28 18.16
CA MET A 424 -1.87 -18.02 16.74
C MET A 424 -1.55 -16.57 16.34
N VAL A 425 -1.52 -15.69 17.34
CA VAL A 425 -1.18 -14.26 17.21
C VAL A 425 -0.37 -13.83 18.43
N THR A 426 0.81 -13.29 18.22
CA THR A 426 1.68 -12.80 19.30
C THR A 426 1.52 -11.29 19.46
N LYS A 427 1.52 -10.80 20.72
CA LYS A 427 1.70 -9.37 20.98
C LYS A 427 3.18 -9.06 21.09
N LEU A 428 3.68 -8.18 20.24
CA LEU A 428 5.08 -7.81 20.27
C LEU A 428 5.37 -6.85 21.44
N PRO A 429 6.43 -7.09 22.23
CA PRO A 429 6.89 -6.13 23.22
C PRO A 429 7.54 -4.92 22.53
N PRO A 430 7.60 -3.75 23.18
CA PRO A 430 8.20 -2.54 22.60
C PRO A 430 9.65 -2.68 22.13
N SER A 431 10.40 -3.64 22.67
CA SER A 431 11.79 -3.94 22.29
C SER A 431 11.91 -4.63 20.93
N GLU A 432 10.86 -5.28 20.45
CA GLU A 432 10.84 -6.02 19.17
C GLU A 432 10.15 -5.23 18.05
N LEU A 433 9.65 -4.03 18.35
CA LEU A 433 8.99 -3.19 17.34
C LEU A 433 10.01 -2.46 16.46
N PRO A 434 9.73 -2.34 15.15
CA PRO A 434 10.49 -1.45 14.27
C PRO A 434 10.55 -0.03 14.84
N LYS A 435 11.71 0.62 14.73
CA LYS A 435 12.00 1.92 15.37
C LYS A 435 10.94 2.98 15.05
N GLU A 436 10.65 3.18 13.76
CA GLU A 436 9.66 4.16 13.31
C GLU A 436 8.25 3.87 13.87
N LEU A 437 7.86 2.59 13.90
CA LEU A 437 6.56 2.16 14.43
C LEU A 437 6.48 2.40 15.94
N LYS A 438 7.56 2.10 16.67
CA LYS A 438 7.67 2.34 18.11
C LYS A 438 7.56 3.83 18.43
N GLU A 439 8.26 4.69 17.71
CA GLU A 439 8.21 6.14 17.91
C GLU A 439 6.80 6.70 17.68
N LYS A 440 6.16 6.31 16.57
CA LYS A 440 4.82 6.80 16.19
C LYS A 440 3.70 6.30 17.11
N LEU A 441 3.77 5.04 17.55
CA LEU A 441 2.68 4.41 18.30
C LEU A 441 2.93 4.32 19.80
N ILE A 442 4.14 3.99 20.24
CA ILE A 442 4.42 3.69 21.64
C ILE A 442 4.94 4.93 22.36
N ASP A 443 6.03 5.52 21.89
CA ASP A 443 6.74 6.58 22.62
C ASP A 443 5.84 7.82 22.78
N LYS A 444 5.12 8.20 21.71
CA LYS A 444 4.12 9.27 21.76
C LYS A 444 3.03 9.01 22.79
N GLN A 445 2.54 7.79 22.89
CA GLN A 445 1.46 7.41 23.82
C GLN A 445 1.95 7.30 25.27
N GLN A 446 3.19 6.88 25.49
CA GLN A 446 3.80 6.86 26.83
C GLN A 446 4.02 8.27 27.39
N SER A 447 4.31 9.24 26.51
CA SER A 447 4.43 10.64 26.90
C SER A 447 3.09 11.31 27.25
N ASP A 448 1.97 10.69 26.86
CA ASP A 448 0.63 11.21 27.13
C ASP A 448 0.13 10.81 28.54
N SER A 449 0.04 11.82 29.41
CA SER A 449 -0.45 11.65 30.78
C SER A 449 -1.90 11.14 30.87
N GLN A 450 -2.73 11.30 29.84
CA GLN A 450 -4.09 10.78 29.81
C GLN A 450 -4.17 9.31 29.37
N GLN A 451 -3.14 8.81 28.68
CA GLN A 451 -3.15 7.47 28.11
C GLN A 451 -2.55 6.42 29.05
N ILE A 452 -3.41 5.61 29.68
CA ILE A 452 -2.98 4.59 30.66
C ILE A 452 -2.20 3.44 30.02
N ARG A 453 -2.52 3.09 28.76
CA ARG A 453 -1.92 1.95 28.05
C ARG A 453 -1.57 2.33 26.62
N THR A 454 -0.51 1.74 26.12
CA THR A 454 -0.10 1.91 24.72
C THR A 454 -0.88 0.95 23.82
N SER A 455 -0.80 1.19 22.52
CA SER A 455 -1.38 0.32 21.51
C SER A 455 -0.68 -1.05 21.51
N ASN A 456 -1.42 -2.11 21.22
CA ASN A 456 -0.81 -3.42 20.98
C ASN A 456 -0.41 -3.50 19.51
N VAL A 457 0.71 -4.16 19.24
CA VAL A 457 1.10 -4.60 17.89
C VAL A 457 1.05 -6.11 17.88
N TYR A 458 0.38 -6.66 16.88
CA TYR A 458 0.09 -8.07 16.71
C TYR A 458 0.89 -8.62 15.54
N LYS A 459 1.54 -9.77 15.73
CA LYS A 459 2.19 -10.54 14.68
C LYS A 459 1.52 -11.91 14.59
N PRO A 460 0.81 -12.24 13.50
CA PRO A 460 0.27 -13.57 13.32
C PRO A 460 1.37 -14.57 12.97
N ASN A 461 1.30 -15.76 13.56
CA ASN A 461 2.13 -16.91 13.24
C ASN A 461 1.41 -18.16 13.78
N ILE A 462 1.38 -19.26 13.02
CA ILE A 462 0.59 -20.43 13.40
C ILE A 462 1.45 -21.68 13.31
N ASP A 463 1.71 -22.28 14.47
CA ASP A 463 2.14 -23.67 14.59
C ASP A 463 0.98 -24.47 15.18
N LEU A 464 0.27 -25.22 14.33
CA LEU A 464 -0.94 -25.93 14.75
C LEU A 464 -0.67 -27.03 15.78
N ALA A 465 0.52 -27.66 15.74
CA ALA A 465 0.92 -28.66 16.72
C ALA A 465 1.14 -28.00 18.08
N HIS A 466 1.83 -26.85 18.12
CA HIS A 466 2.02 -26.08 19.35
C HIS A 466 0.70 -25.54 19.92
N VAL A 467 -0.15 -24.96 19.06
CA VAL A 467 -1.51 -24.50 19.41
C VAL A 467 -2.30 -25.62 20.08
N TYR A 468 -2.18 -26.85 19.60
CA TYR A 468 -2.87 -28.01 20.16
C TYR A 468 -2.37 -28.40 21.55
N GLU A 469 -1.07 -28.33 21.83
CA GLU A 469 -0.54 -28.56 23.19
C GLU A 469 -1.10 -27.55 24.20
N ILE A 470 -1.18 -26.28 23.80
CA ILE A 470 -1.80 -25.24 24.63
C ILE A 470 -3.29 -25.55 24.84
N ALA A 471 -4.02 -25.88 23.77
CA ALA A 471 -5.44 -26.21 23.84
C ALA A 471 -5.73 -27.39 24.78
N LYS A 472 -4.89 -28.45 24.75
CA LYS A 472 -4.96 -29.58 25.69
C LYS A 472 -4.80 -29.14 27.13
N LYS A 473 -3.83 -28.27 27.41
CA LYS A 473 -3.62 -27.74 28.76
C LYS A 473 -4.80 -26.87 29.22
N LEU A 474 -5.36 -26.03 28.34
CA LEU A 474 -6.57 -25.25 28.64
C LEU A 474 -7.78 -26.17 28.93
N LYS A 475 -7.97 -27.21 28.11
CA LYS A 475 -9.07 -28.17 28.24
C LYS A 475 -8.99 -28.95 29.54
N ARG A 476 -7.81 -29.51 29.87
CA ARG A 476 -7.56 -30.23 31.12
C ARG A 476 -7.89 -29.38 32.35
N ASN A 477 -7.66 -28.07 32.25
CA ASN A 477 -7.92 -27.11 33.31
C ASN A 477 -9.33 -26.50 33.29
N ASN A 478 -10.22 -26.99 32.40
CA ASN A 478 -11.59 -26.49 32.23
C ASN A 478 -11.64 -24.96 32.01
N VAL A 479 -10.66 -24.41 31.30
CA VAL A 479 -10.58 -22.96 31.05
C VAL A 479 -11.69 -22.57 30.08
N THR A 480 -12.37 -21.47 30.40
CA THR A 480 -13.39 -20.89 29.52
C THR A 480 -12.84 -19.67 28.81
N ILE A 481 -13.32 -19.39 27.59
CA ILE A 481 -12.85 -18.24 26.82
C ILE A 481 -13.00 -16.91 27.59
N ASN A 482 -14.10 -16.75 28.32
CA ASN A 482 -14.40 -15.53 29.09
C ASN A 482 -13.48 -15.31 30.30
N SER A 483 -12.70 -16.31 30.70
CA SER A 483 -11.76 -16.19 31.81
C SER A 483 -10.33 -15.89 31.36
N LEU A 484 -10.02 -16.04 30.07
CA LEU A 484 -8.67 -15.86 29.55
C LEU A 484 -8.21 -14.41 29.71
N GLY A 485 -7.03 -14.27 30.30
CA GLY A 485 -6.35 -13.01 30.60
C GLY A 485 -5.11 -13.30 31.44
N PHE A 486 -4.30 -12.26 31.70
CA PHE A 486 -3.00 -12.39 32.37
C PHE A 486 -3.02 -13.31 33.60
N GLU A 487 -3.94 -13.09 34.56
CA GLU A 487 -3.98 -13.88 35.80
C GLU A 487 -4.17 -15.38 35.55
N VAL A 488 -5.04 -15.77 34.63
CA VAL A 488 -5.28 -17.20 34.32
C VAL A 488 -4.06 -17.80 33.63
N VAL A 489 -3.44 -17.05 32.72
CA VAL A 489 -2.24 -17.52 32.02
C VAL A 489 -1.07 -17.66 32.98
N TYR A 490 -0.83 -16.66 33.84
CA TYR A 490 0.21 -16.69 34.86
C TYR A 490 0.09 -17.91 35.76
N ARG A 491 -1.12 -18.19 36.26
CA ARG A 491 -1.37 -19.32 37.14
C ARG A 491 -1.21 -20.68 36.45
N LEU A 492 -1.48 -20.78 35.15
CA LEU A 492 -1.44 -22.05 34.42
C LEU A 492 -0.10 -22.31 33.74
N PHE A 493 0.54 -21.27 33.21
CA PHE A 493 1.71 -21.36 32.34
C PHE A 493 2.94 -20.65 32.91
N GLY A 494 2.80 -19.85 33.97
CA GLY A 494 3.90 -19.10 34.57
C GLY A 494 4.03 -17.68 34.03
N LEU A 495 4.97 -16.93 34.62
CA LEU A 495 5.16 -15.50 34.36
C LEU A 495 5.62 -15.19 32.93
N GLU A 496 6.56 -15.97 32.40
CA GLU A 496 7.11 -15.77 31.06
C GLU A 496 6.00 -15.75 30.01
N LYS A 497 5.20 -16.81 29.96
CA LYS A 497 4.05 -16.92 29.05
C LYS A 497 3.00 -15.81 29.28
N ALA A 498 2.75 -15.43 30.53
CA ALA A 498 1.78 -14.38 30.84
C ALA A 498 2.24 -13.00 30.36
N LYS A 499 3.54 -12.70 30.47
CA LYS A 499 4.14 -11.45 29.96
C LYS A 499 4.20 -11.44 28.44
N GLN A 500 4.49 -12.58 27.80
CA GLN A 500 4.42 -12.71 26.34
C GLN A 500 3.01 -12.42 25.81
N ASP A 501 1.97 -13.02 26.40
CA ASP A 501 0.59 -12.88 25.91
C ASP A 501 -0.04 -11.53 26.26
N PHE A 502 0.37 -10.95 27.38
CA PHE A 502 -0.18 -9.71 27.92
C PHE A 502 0.93 -8.80 28.49
N PRO A 503 1.82 -8.26 27.63
CA PRO A 503 2.99 -7.49 28.07
C PRO A 503 2.64 -6.19 28.79
N GLN A 504 1.46 -5.63 28.54
CA GLN A 504 0.96 -4.42 29.19
C GLN A 504 0.06 -4.70 30.41
N ALA A 505 0.07 -5.93 30.92
CA ALA A 505 -0.71 -6.27 32.10
C ALA A 505 -0.09 -5.67 33.36
N TYR A 506 -0.93 -5.02 34.17
CA TYR A 506 -0.64 -4.47 35.49
C TYR A 506 0.41 -3.34 35.56
N SER A 507 1.58 -3.41 34.94
CA SER A 507 2.65 -2.40 35.11
C SER A 507 2.16 -0.96 34.88
N PRO A 508 1.47 -0.63 33.77
CA PRO A 508 0.98 0.75 33.57
C PRO A 508 -0.09 1.19 34.58
N LEU A 509 -0.77 0.22 35.22
CA LEU A 509 -1.74 0.49 36.27
C LEU A 509 -1.06 0.69 37.63
N GLU A 510 0.01 -0.05 37.89
CA GLU A 510 0.81 0.06 39.11
C GLU A 510 1.57 1.38 39.14
N ASP A 511 2.25 1.73 38.04
CA ASP A 511 3.00 3.00 37.91
C ASP A 511 2.11 4.23 38.16
N ARG A 512 0.81 4.11 37.83
CA ARG A 512 -0.21 5.15 38.05
C ARG A 512 -0.99 5.00 39.36
N ASN A 513 -0.57 4.10 40.26
CA ASN A 513 -1.22 3.80 41.54
C ASN A 513 -2.72 3.40 41.42
N LEU A 514 -3.14 2.85 40.28
CA LEU A 514 -4.51 2.39 40.04
C LEU A 514 -4.77 0.99 40.60
N ILE A 515 -3.70 0.24 40.87
CA ILE A 515 -3.73 -1.06 41.54
C ILE A 515 -2.62 -1.11 42.59
N VAL A 516 -2.75 -2.04 43.53
CA VAL A 516 -1.72 -2.35 44.51
C VAL A 516 -1.38 -3.83 44.36
N MET A 517 -0.11 -4.13 44.13
CA MET A 517 0.39 -5.51 44.00
C MET A 517 0.49 -6.20 45.37
N SER A 518 0.47 -7.53 45.39
CA SER A 518 0.55 -8.29 46.63
C SER A 518 2.01 -8.47 47.06
N GLU A 519 2.30 -8.31 48.36
CA GLU A 519 3.59 -8.70 48.93
C GLU A 519 3.83 -10.23 48.87
N LYS A 520 2.75 -11.02 48.81
CA LYS A 520 2.84 -12.48 48.74
C LYS A 520 3.08 -13.01 47.33
N ASP A 521 2.67 -12.25 46.33
CA ASP A 521 2.88 -12.52 44.92
C ASP A 521 2.89 -11.19 44.16
N SER A 522 4.10 -10.70 43.87
CA SER A 522 4.32 -9.40 43.22
C SER A 522 3.79 -9.35 41.78
N ASN A 523 3.38 -10.47 41.19
CA ASN A 523 2.80 -10.51 39.84
C ASN A 523 1.27 -10.40 39.84
N LEU A 524 0.63 -10.44 41.01
CA LEU A 524 -0.83 -10.36 41.14
C LEU A 524 -1.29 -9.20 42.03
N PRO A 525 -2.39 -8.52 41.66
CA PRO A 525 -3.00 -7.52 42.53
C PRO A 525 -3.38 -8.09 43.89
N LYS A 526 -3.15 -7.33 44.97
CA LYS A 526 -3.49 -7.72 46.35
C LYS A 526 -4.91 -8.24 46.50
N LYS A 527 -5.87 -7.56 45.86
CA LYS A 527 -7.30 -7.96 45.84
C LYS A 527 -7.54 -9.36 45.29
N ASN A 528 -6.75 -9.80 44.32
CA ASN A 528 -6.90 -11.10 43.67
C ASN A 528 -6.35 -12.21 44.59
N VAL A 529 -5.18 -11.98 45.20
CA VAL A 529 -4.58 -12.88 46.20
C VAL A 529 -5.47 -13.00 47.45
N ASP A 530 -6.03 -11.90 47.93
CA ASP A 530 -6.98 -11.90 49.05
C ASP A 530 -8.26 -12.70 48.73
N PHE A 531 -8.76 -12.58 47.49
CA PHE A 531 -9.91 -13.35 47.04
C PHE A 531 -9.61 -14.85 46.98
N GLU A 532 -8.46 -15.24 46.42
CA GLU A 532 -8.02 -16.65 46.41
C GLU A 532 -7.93 -17.22 47.83
N ASN A 533 -7.26 -16.51 48.74
CA ASN A 533 -7.14 -16.92 50.14
C ASN A 533 -8.50 -17.12 50.81
N LEU A 534 -9.47 -16.27 50.50
CA LEU A 534 -10.85 -16.40 50.99
C LEU A 534 -11.53 -17.67 50.46
N VAL A 535 -11.40 -17.93 49.16
CA VAL A 535 -11.95 -19.13 48.51
C VAL A 535 -11.35 -20.39 49.12
N VAL A 536 -10.02 -20.46 49.22
CA VAL A 536 -9.29 -21.60 49.79
C VAL A 536 -9.74 -21.85 51.23
N LYS A 537 -9.83 -20.79 52.06
CA LYS A 537 -10.27 -20.93 53.46
C LYS A 537 -11.68 -21.52 53.58
N ILE A 538 -12.63 -21.06 52.75
CA ILE A 538 -14.01 -21.57 52.79
C ILE A 538 -14.07 -23.00 52.24
N LEU A 539 -13.36 -23.27 51.14
CA LEU A 539 -13.27 -24.59 50.52
C LEU A 539 -12.78 -25.64 51.53
N PHE A 540 -11.62 -25.43 52.13
CA PHE A 540 -11.04 -26.41 53.07
C PHE A 540 -11.84 -26.56 54.36
N ARG A 541 -12.52 -25.51 54.81
CA ARG A 541 -13.47 -25.63 55.94
C ARG A 541 -14.61 -26.60 55.61
N GLU A 542 -15.15 -26.53 54.39
CA GLU A 542 -16.24 -27.41 53.98
C GLU A 542 -15.75 -28.83 53.65
N LEU A 543 -14.57 -28.97 53.04
CA LEU A 543 -13.93 -30.28 52.83
C LEU A 543 -13.66 -30.98 54.17
N LYS A 544 -13.15 -30.29 55.19
CA LYS A 544 -12.95 -30.88 56.53
C LYS A 544 -14.26 -31.31 57.18
N LYS A 545 -15.36 -30.60 56.92
CA LYS A 545 -16.68 -30.88 57.52
C LYS A 545 -17.43 -32.01 56.83
N LYS A 546 -17.35 -32.10 55.50
CA LYS A 546 -18.21 -32.99 54.69
C LYS A 546 -17.45 -33.96 53.79
N GLY A 547 -16.16 -33.75 53.56
CA GLY A 547 -15.37 -34.45 52.53
C GLY A 547 -15.54 -33.89 51.11
N TYR A 548 -16.57 -33.07 50.87
CA TYR A 548 -16.89 -32.52 49.55
C TYR A 548 -17.59 -31.16 49.64
N ILE A 549 -17.65 -30.45 48.51
CA ILE A 549 -18.50 -29.26 48.32
C ILE A 549 -18.97 -29.15 46.87
N PHE A 550 -20.21 -28.69 46.66
CA PHE A 550 -20.66 -28.28 45.34
C PHE A 550 -20.13 -26.88 44.98
N GLU A 551 -19.62 -26.71 43.76
CA GLU A 551 -19.01 -25.46 43.29
C GLU A 551 -19.96 -24.26 43.43
N GLU A 552 -21.26 -24.46 43.15
CA GLU A 552 -22.29 -23.43 43.33
C GLU A 552 -22.44 -23.01 44.80
N THR A 553 -22.37 -23.96 45.73
CA THR A 553 -22.40 -23.69 47.17
C THR A 553 -21.16 -22.93 47.61
N LEU A 554 -19.98 -23.30 47.10
CA LEU A 554 -18.74 -22.57 47.39
C LEU A 554 -18.85 -21.10 46.96
N ILE A 555 -19.31 -20.85 45.73
CA ILE A 555 -19.50 -19.49 45.20
C ILE A 555 -20.45 -18.70 46.09
N LYS A 556 -21.59 -19.28 46.48
CA LYS A 556 -22.56 -18.63 47.38
C LYS A 556 -21.95 -18.23 48.73
N LEU A 557 -21.24 -19.16 49.38
CA LEU A 557 -20.57 -18.90 50.66
C LEU A 557 -19.50 -17.81 50.55
N VAL A 558 -18.75 -17.79 49.44
CA VAL A 558 -17.77 -16.73 49.16
C VAL A 558 -18.48 -15.39 48.94
N THR A 559 -19.56 -15.35 48.15
CA THR A 559 -20.37 -14.15 47.91
C THR A 559 -20.93 -13.57 49.21
N GLU A 560 -21.53 -14.40 50.07
CA GLU A 560 -22.04 -13.98 51.38
C GLU A 560 -20.93 -13.42 52.27
N LYS A 561 -19.77 -14.07 52.29
CA LYS A 561 -18.64 -13.60 53.07
C LYS A 561 -18.10 -12.26 52.58
N LEU A 562 -18.04 -12.07 51.26
CA LEU A 562 -17.66 -10.79 50.64
C LEU A 562 -18.67 -9.68 50.97
N LYS A 563 -19.97 -9.94 50.85
CA LYS A 563 -21.04 -9.01 51.26
C LYS A 563 -20.92 -8.59 52.72
N ASN A 564 -20.60 -9.55 53.60
CA ASN A 564 -20.39 -9.29 55.03
C ASN A 564 -19.12 -8.48 55.32
N ILE A 565 -18.05 -8.66 54.54
CA ILE A 565 -16.84 -7.83 54.68
C ILE A 565 -17.13 -6.40 54.21
N GLU A 566 -17.82 -6.24 53.08
CA GLU A 566 -18.19 -4.93 52.54
C GLU A 566 -19.18 -4.18 53.44
N SER A 567 -20.15 -4.88 54.03
CA SER A 567 -21.08 -4.28 54.99
C SER A 567 -20.37 -3.77 56.25
N LYS A 568 -19.33 -4.47 56.73
CA LYS A 568 -18.52 -4.05 57.89
C LYS A 568 -17.59 -2.87 57.59
N LYS A 569 -17.15 -2.69 56.34
CA LYS A 569 -16.37 -1.51 55.91
C LYS A 569 -17.20 -0.21 55.96
N LYS A 570 -18.54 -0.28 56.00
CA LYS A 570 -19.44 0.88 56.04
C LYS A 570 -19.41 1.68 57.36
N ASN A 571 -18.71 1.23 58.40
CA ASN A 571 -18.70 1.93 59.70
C ASN A 571 -17.55 2.95 59.89
N LYS A 572 -16.78 3.29 58.85
CA LYS A 572 -15.79 4.38 58.93
C LYS A 572 -15.75 5.25 57.65
N VAL A 573 -16.40 6.41 57.77
CA VAL A 573 -16.07 7.72 57.18
C VAL A 573 -16.38 7.99 55.69
N ASN A 574 -17.14 9.09 55.51
CA ASN A 574 -17.32 10.02 54.38
C ASN A 574 -17.73 9.48 52.99
N GLY A 575 -19.06 9.44 52.78
CA GLY A 575 -19.67 10.48 51.95
C GLY A 575 -19.32 10.58 50.47
N SER A 576 -18.97 9.52 49.74
CA SER A 576 -19.18 9.47 48.29
C SER A 576 -19.43 8.03 47.80
N LYS A 577 -20.50 7.86 47.03
CA LYS A 577 -21.13 6.56 46.75
C LYS A 577 -20.66 6.01 45.41
N ILE A 578 -19.92 4.90 45.44
CA ILE A 578 -20.05 3.83 44.44
C ILE A 578 -20.11 2.50 45.19
N LYS A 579 -21.32 2.04 45.52
CA LYS A 579 -21.53 0.66 46.01
C LYS A 579 -21.17 -0.28 44.86
N LYS A 580 -20.09 -1.05 44.99
CA LYS A 580 -19.83 -2.13 44.04
C LYS A 580 -20.80 -3.25 44.38
N SER A 581 -21.80 -3.50 43.55
CA SER A 581 -22.79 -4.55 43.83
C SER A 581 -22.11 -5.92 43.79
N ILE A 582 -21.88 -6.52 44.95
CA ILE A 582 -21.36 -7.89 45.05
C ILE A 582 -22.52 -8.85 44.73
N SER A 583 -22.39 -9.57 43.63
CA SER A 583 -23.35 -10.56 43.17
C SER A 583 -22.69 -11.94 43.05
N GLU A 584 -23.52 -12.99 43.03
CA GLU A 584 -23.02 -14.34 42.76
C GLU A 584 -22.37 -14.42 41.37
N GLN A 585 -22.90 -13.69 40.39
CA GLN A 585 -22.35 -13.66 39.04
C GLN A 585 -20.96 -13.02 38.98
N SER A 586 -20.75 -11.88 39.66
CA SER A 586 -19.41 -11.26 39.72
C SER A 586 -18.41 -12.10 40.51
N THR A 587 -18.88 -12.77 41.58
CA THR A 587 -18.07 -13.72 42.36
C THR A 587 -17.67 -14.92 41.52
N LYS A 588 -18.61 -15.49 40.75
CA LYS A 588 -18.37 -16.60 39.83
C LYS A 588 -17.30 -16.23 38.80
N GLN A 589 -17.36 -15.05 38.20
CA GLN A 589 -16.36 -14.57 37.24
C GLN A 589 -14.96 -14.47 37.86
N GLN A 590 -14.84 -14.02 39.11
CA GLN A 590 -13.56 -14.00 39.83
C GLN A 590 -13.08 -15.40 40.19
N TYR A 591 -13.98 -16.26 40.68
CA TYR A 591 -13.68 -17.63 41.04
C TYR A 591 -13.13 -18.44 39.86
N VAL A 592 -13.69 -18.27 38.65
CA VAL A 592 -13.20 -18.97 37.46
C VAL A 592 -11.72 -18.67 37.18
N LYS A 593 -11.21 -17.48 37.55
CA LYS A 593 -9.80 -17.11 37.33
C LYS A 593 -8.81 -17.84 38.24
N VAL A 594 -9.22 -18.13 39.48
CA VAL A 594 -8.37 -18.78 40.49
C VAL A 594 -8.63 -20.28 40.59
N ARG A 595 -9.74 -20.76 40.03
CA ARG A 595 -10.21 -22.13 40.19
C ARG A 595 -9.19 -23.17 39.74
N ALA A 596 -8.69 -23.05 38.51
CA ALA A 596 -7.81 -24.09 37.96
C ALA A 596 -6.52 -24.24 38.80
N ASP A 597 -5.96 -23.12 39.20
CA ASP A 597 -4.81 -23.07 40.11
C ASP A 597 -5.09 -23.73 41.46
N ILE A 598 -6.20 -23.36 42.12
CA ILE A 598 -6.61 -23.98 43.40
C ILE A 598 -6.78 -25.49 43.23
N ILE A 599 -7.45 -25.94 42.17
CA ILE A 599 -7.69 -27.37 41.93
C ILE A 599 -6.36 -28.11 41.76
N ASN A 600 -5.42 -27.57 40.97
CA ASN A 600 -4.12 -28.20 40.73
C ASN A 600 -3.21 -28.15 41.96
N LYS A 601 -3.06 -26.98 42.58
CA LYS A 601 -2.16 -26.73 43.72
C LYS A 601 -2.48 -27.60 44.93
N TYR A 602 -3.75 -27.94 45.11
CA TYR A 602 -4.22 -28.72 46.25
C TYR A 602 -4.64 -30.15 45.89
N ASP A 603 -4.34 -30.60 44.67
CA ASP A 603 -4.67 -31.92 44.15
C ASP A 603 -6.13 -32.33 44.42
N LEU A 604 -7.05 -31.48 43.94
CA LEU A 604 -8.48 -31.65 44.12
C LEU A 604 -9.10 -32.27 42.87
N SER A 605 -10.12 -33.09 43.06
CA SER A 605 -11.01 -33.52 41.97
C SER A 605 -12.14 -32.53 41.76
N ARG A 606 -12.45 -32.25 40.48
CA ARG A 606 -13.58 -31.41 40.07
C ARG A 606 -14.24 -31.96 38.81
N HIS A 607 -15.48 -32.41 38.93
CA HIS A 607 -16.29 -32.83 37.77
C HIS A 607 -17.79 -32.75 38.10
N ARG A 608 -18.65 -33.04 37.11
CA ARG A 608 -20.10 -33.20 37.38
C ARG A 608 -20.31 -34.43 38.24
N ASN A 609 -21.00 -34.28 39.36
CA ASN A 609 -21.34 -35.40 40.24
C ASN A 609 -22.12 -36.47 39.47
N ASN A 610 -21.68 -37.71 39.58
CA ASN A 610 -22.30 -38.90 38.98
C ASN A 610 -22.65 -39.90 40.10
N VAL A 611 -23.27 -41.03 39.75
CA VAL A 611 -23.72 -42.03 40.74
C VAL A 611 -22.55 -42.59 41.56
N GLU A 612 -21.42 -42.82 40.92
CA GLU A 612 -20.20 -43.37 41.56
C GLU A 612 -19.65 -42.41 42.61
N THR A 613 -19.35 -41.16 42.24
CA THR A 613 -18.82 -40.14 43.14
C THR A 613 -19.81 -39.77 44.24
N ASN A 614 -21.11 -39.76 43.92
CA ASN A 614 -22.15 -39.49 44.92
C ASN A 614 -22.16 -40.56 46.03
N THR A 615 -21.98 -41.82 45.64
CA THR A 615 -21.88 -42.97 46.56
C THR A 615 -20.56 -42.93 47.34
N LEU A 616 -19.44 -42.75 46.65
CA LEU A 616 -18.09 -42.69 47.23
C LEU A 616 -18.00 -41.64 48.35
N LEU A 617 -18.50 -40.42 48.07
CA LEU A 617 -18.43 -39.30 49.00
C LEU A 617 -19.59 -39.27 50.01
N LYS A 618 -20.49 -40.25 49.98
CA LYS A 618 -21.69 -40.34 50.83
C LYS A 618 -22.45 -39.01 50.87
N VAL A 619 -22.69 -38.44 49.68
CA VAL A 619 -23.32 -37.13 49.52
C VAL A 619 -24.72 -37.13 50.15
N LYS A 620 -24.97 -36.23 51.10
CA LYS A 620 -26.26 -36.14 51.80
C LYS A 620 -27.30 -35.42 50.93
N GLY A 621 -28.52 -35.97 50.88
CA GLY A 621 -29.68 -35.38 50.20
C GLY A 621 -30.03 -36.07 48.88
N LYS A 622 -30.95 -35.46 48.11
CA LYS A 622 -31.31 -35.95 46.76
C LYS A 622 -30.11 -35.82 45.82
N PHE A 623 -29.91 -36.83 44.95
CA PHE A 623 -28.89 -36.80 43.92
C PHE A 623 -28.99 -35.51 43.09
N SER A 624 -27.84 -34.88 42.83
CA SER A 624 -27.76 -33.73 41.93
C SER A 624 -26.53 -33.86 41.04
N SER A 625 -26.68 -33.57 39.75
CA SER A 625 -25.60 -33.59 38.76
C SER A 625 -24.77 -32.29 38.76
N LYS A 626 -24.74 -31.58 39.89
CA LYS A 626 -23.98 -30.34 40.06
C LYS A 626 -22.49 -30.63 40.09
N VAL A 627 -21.67 -29.61 39.78
CA VAL A 627 -20.21 -29.74 39.87
C VAL A 627 -19.80 -29.90 41.32
N ILE A 628 -19.09 -30.98 41.62
CA ILE A 628 -18.61 -31.34 42.95
C ILE A 628 -17.08 -31.20 42.99
N ILE A 629 -16.58 -30.79 44.16
CA ILE A 629 -15.16 -30.64 44.46
C ILE A 629 -14.85 -31.44 45.72
N TYR A 630 -13.80 -32.25 45.68
CA TYR A 630 -13.31 -33.04 46.81
C TYR A 630 -11.80 -33.25 46.69
N LYS A 631 -11.15 -33.70 47.76
CA LYS A 631 -9.71 -33.98 47.76
C LYS A 631 -9.46 -35.37 47.17
N ASN A 632 -8.45 -35.52 46.32
CA ASN A 632 -7.97 -36.84 45.92
C ASN A 632 -7.42 -37.55 47.16
N ASN A 633 -7.83 -38.80 47.38
CA ASN A 633 -7.35 -39.61 48.49
C ASN A 633 -6.03 -40.27 48.15
#